data_AF-A0A2N9L2M2-F1
#
_entry.id   AF-A0A2N9L2M2-F1
#
_cell.length_a   1.000
_cell.length_b   1.000
_cell.length_c   1.000
_cell.angle_alpha   90.00
_cell.angle_beta   90.00
_cell.angle_gamma   90.00
#
_symmetry.space_group_name_H-M   'P 1'
#
loop_
_entity.id
_entity.type
_entity.pdbx_description
1 polymer ?
#
loop_
_entity_poly.entity_id
_entity_poly.type
_entity_poly.pdbx_seq_one_letter_code
_entity_poly.pdbx_strand_id
1 'polypeptide(L)'
;MKRKKTAGQTSIRTARRLWTNLSREALNRLREIATQDNFSVGAGDLTYLNNGWYVTHTGLLGLARRKRCCGIHVEAVDSLCDSGVNRFVLKATVFPSKG
;
A
#
# COMPACT_ATOMS: atom_id res chain seq x y z
N MET A 1 -24.65 15.00 -15.18
CA MET A 1 -23.84 13.93 -14.54
C MET A 1 -22.72 14.55 -13.71
N LYS A 2 -22.68 14.35 -12.38
CA LYS A 2 -21.55 14.81 -11.56
C LYS A 2 -20.33 13.93 -11.85
N ARG A 3 -19.22 14.54 -12.30
CA ARG A 3 -17.93 13.87 -12.55
C ARG A 3 -17.47 13.20 -11.25
N LYS A 4 -17.49 11.86 -11.16
CA LYS A 4 -16.93 11.13 -10.02
C LYS A 4 -15.46 11.50 -9.90
N LYS A 5 -15.04 12.11 -8.78
CA LYS A 5 -13.62 12.39 -8.52
C LYS A 5 -12.88 11.06 -8.39
N THR A 6 -11.75 10.94 -9.08
CA THR A 6 -10.91 9.73 -8.98
C THR A 6 -10.31 9.62 -7.59
N ALA A 7 -10.06 8.39 -7.12
CA ALA A 7 -9.46 8.13 -5.80
C ALA A 7 -8.20 8.99 -5.56
N GLY A 8 -7.36 9.15 -6.59
CA GLY A 8 -6.18 10.02 -6.54
C GLY A 8 -6.47 11.50 -6.26
N GLN A 9 -7.50 12.11 -6.86
CA GLN A 9 -7.84 13.51 -6.59
C GLN A 9 -8.32 13.74 -5.16
N THR A 10 -9.12 12.81 -4.63
CA THR A 10 -9.62 12.89 -3.26
C THR A 10 -8.50 12.66 -2.24
N SER A 11 -7.60 11.71 -2.51
CA SER A 11 -6.41 11.45 -1.69
C SER A 11 -5.47 12.64 -1.66
N ILE A 12 -5.17 13.28 -2.80
CA ILE A 12 -4.33 14.50 -2.84
C ILE A 12 -4.93 15.62 -2.00
N ARG A 13 -6.24 15.85 -2.11
CA ARG A 13 -6.91 16.89 -1.32
C ARG A 13 -6.79 16.61 0.18
N THR A 14 -6.94 15.35 0.57
CA THR A 14 -6.85 14.94 1.98
C THR A 14 -5.42 15.03 2.48
N ALA A 15 -4.44 14.59 1.68
CA ALA A 15 -3.03 14.66 2.01
C ALA A 15 -2.56 16.09 2.28
N ARG A 16 -2.98 17.05 1.44
CA ARG A 16 -2.67 18.48 1.63
C ARG A 16 -3.25 19.08 2.93
N ARG A 17 -4.24 18.44 3.55
CA ARG A 17 -4.82 18.86 4.83
C ARG A 17 -4.10 18.25 6.02
N LEU A 18 -3.51 17.06 5.85
CA LEU A 18 -2.88 16.29 6.92
C LEU A 18 -1.38 16.59 7.04
N TRP A 19 -0.70 16.80 5.91
CA TRP A 19 0.75 17.02 5.89
C TRP A 19 1.09 18.35 5.23
N THR A 20 2.02 19.07 5.86
CA THR A 20 2.68 20.24 5.29
C THR A 20 3.88 19.79 4.45
N ASN A 21 4.32 20.61 3.49
CA ASN A 21 5.54 20.38 2.69
C ASN A 21 5.57 19.13 1.80
N LEU A 22 4.42 18.71 1.27
CA LEU A 22 4.39 17.67 0.23
C LEU A 22 4.98 18.21 -1.09
N SER A 23 6.08 17.60 -1.55
CA SER A 23 6.67 17.94 -2.85
C SER A 23 5.75 17.57 -4.02
N ARG A 24 6.03 18.09 -5.22
CA ARG A 24 5.28 17.73 -6.43
C ARG A 24 5.42 16.25 -6.74
N GLU A 25 6.61 15.70 -6.53
CA GLU A 25 6.96 14.30 -6.72
C GLU A 25 6.17 13.42 -5.75
N ALA A 26 6.10 13.80 -4.47
CA ALA A 26 5.28 13.11 -3.47
C ALA A 26 3.80 13.09 -3.85
N LEU A 27 3.26 14.20 -4.35
CA LEU A 27 1.85 14.28 -4.80
C LEU A 27 1.60 13.46 -6.07
N ASN A 28 2.55 13.40 -6.99
CA ASN A 28 2.46 12.56 -8.18
C ASN A 28 2.48 11.08 -7.80
N ARG A 29 3.40 10.68 -6.91
CA ARG A 29 3.48 9.32 -6.40
C ARG A 29 2.21 8.91 -5.66
N LEU A 30 1.64 9.81 -4.86
CA LEU A 30 0.36 9.59 -4.21
C LEU A 30 -0.75 9.32 -5.24
N ARG A 31 -0.80 10.11 -6.32
CA ARG A 31 -1.81 9.94 -7.37
C ARG A 31 -1.72 8.55 -7.99
N GLU A 32 -0.50 8.12 -8.34
CA GLU A 32 -0.24 6.80 -8.93
C GLU A 32 -0.74 5.68 -8.00
N ILE A 33 -0.25 5.64 -6.76
CA ILE A 33 -0.56 4.59 -5.77
C ILE A 33 -2.07 4.55 -5.48
N ALA A 34 -2.70 5.72 -5.32
CA ALA A 34 -4.14 5.81 -5.06
C ALA A 34 -4.99 5.32 -6.25
N THR A 35 -4.49 5.44 -7.48
CA THR A 35 -5.23 5.01 -8.69
C THR A 35 -5.04 3.55 -9.03
N GLN A 36 -3.84 2.98 -8.85
CA GLN A 36 -3.55 1.59 -9.23
C GLN A 36 -4.28 0.58 -8.34
N ASP A 37 -4.22 0.77 -7.02
CA ASP A 37 -4.73 -0.19 -6.03
C ASP A 37 -5.95 0.31 -5.25
N ASN A 38 -6.51 1.45 -5.69
CA ASN A 38 -7.66 2.12 -5.08
C ASN A 38 -7.42 2.46 -3.60
N PHE A 39 -6.17 2.81 -3.25
CA PHE A 39 -5.81 3.27 -1.92
C PHE A 39 -6.30 4.70 -1.64
N SER A 40 -6.68 4.95 -0.38
CA SER A 40 -7.22 6.22 0.07
C SER A 40 -6.50 6.74 1.30
N VAL A 41 -5.98 7.97 1.20
CA VAL A 41 -5.49 8.72 2.38
C VAL A 41 -6.62 8.93 3.38
N GLY A 42 -7.82 9.25 2.90
CA GLY A 42 -8.98 9.50 3.78
C GLY A 42 -9.53 8.26 4.47
N ALA A 43 -9.26 7.06 3.93
CA ALA A 43 -9.60 5.79 4.58
C ALA A 43 -8.50 5.31 5.55
N GLY A 44 -7.38 6.03 5.62
CA GLY A 44 -6.22 5.62 6.40
C GLY A 44 -5.37 4.55 5.74
N ASP A 45 -5.53 4.29 4.43
CA ASP A 45 -4.74 3.28 3.72
C ASP A 45 -3.28 3.70 3.53
N LEU A 46 -3.02 5.00 3.46
CA LEU A 46 -1.72 5.60 3.17
C LEU A 46 -1.33 6.59 4.26
N THR A 47 -0.07 6.55 4.66
CA THR A 47 0.56 7.54 5.54
C THR A 47 1.84 8.08 4.91
N TYR A 48 2.16 9.34 5.18
CA TYR A 48 3.39 9.97 4.71
C TYR A 48 4.38 10.12 5.87
N LEU A 49 5.54 9.48 5.75
CA LEU A 49 6.60 9.44 6.76
C LEU A 49 7.94 9.53 6.03
N ASN A 50 8.95 10.19 6.59
CA ASN A 50 10.32 10.21 6.04
C ASN A 50 10.40 10.44 4.51
N ASN A 51 9.64 11.41 4.01
CA ASN A 51 9.52 11.72 2.58
C ASN A 51 8.99 10.58 1.67
N GLY A 52 8.34 9.57 2.24
CA GLY A 52 7.79 8.42 1.52
C GLY A 52 6.32 8.15 1.84
N TRP A 53 5.62 7.54 0.87
CA TRP A 53 4.28 7.00 1.09
C TRP A 53 4.37 5.55 1.53
N TYR A 54 3.74 5.25 2.66
CA TYR A 54 3.66 3.90 3.22
C TYR A 54 2.20 3.43 3.22
N VAL A 55 2.00 2.16 2.86
CA VAL A 55 0.70 1.51 3.03
C VAL A 55 0.58 1.09 4.49
N THR A 56 -0.51 1.50 5.13
CA THR A 56 -0.79 1.14 6.52
C THR A 56 -1.30 -0.30 6.60
N HIS A 57 -1.38 -0.83 7.83
CA HIS A 57 -2.05 -2.11 8.06
C HIS A 57 -3.50 -2.12 7.53
N THR A 58 -4.25 -1.03 7.73
CA THR A 58 -5.60 -0.86 7.18
C THR A 58 -5.61 -0.94 5.66
N GLY A 59 -4.64 -0.30 5.00
CA GLY A 59 -4.47 -0.36 3.56
C GLY A 59 -4.20 -1.78 3.07
N LEU A 60 -3.28 -2.50 3.71
CA LEU A 60 -2.94 -3.88 3.36
C LEU A 60 -4.14 -4.82 3.51
N LEU A 61 -4.90 -4.73 4.61
CA LEU A 61 -6.13 -5.50 4.82
C LEU A 61 -7.19 -5.15 3.76
N GLY A 62 -7.36 -3.86 3.46
CA GLY A 62 -8.27 -3.40 2.42
C GLY A 62 -7.89 -3.96 1.05
N LEU A 63 -6.61 -3.94 0.71
CA LEU A 63 -6.08 -4.50 -0.55
C LEU A 63 -6.31 -6.01 -0.60
N ALA A 64 -5.97 -6.73 0.47
CA ALA A 64 -6.18 -8.18 0.58
C ALA A 64 -7.66 -8.52 0.32
N ARG A 65 -8.59 -7.83 0.97
CA ARG A 65 -10.04 -8.02 0.75
C ARG A 65 -10.46 -7.74 -0.69
N ARG A 66 -9.99 -6.64 -1.30
CA ARG A 66 -10.30 -6.30 -2.71
C ARG A 66 -9.76 -7.33 -3.70
N LYS A 67 -8.57 -7.88 -3.43
CA LYS A 67 -7.95 -8.93 -4.25
C LYS A 67 -8.41 -10.33 -3.87
N ARG A 68 -9.40 -10.45 -2.96
CA ARG A 68 -9.93 -11.71 -2.43
C ARG A 68 -8.84 -12.61 -1.82
N CYS A 69 -7.78 -12.03 -1.25
CA CYS A 69 -6.78 -12.79 -0.51
C CYS A 69 -7.40 -13.37 0.78
N CYS A 70 -7.48 -14.69 0.84
CA CYS A 70 -7.99 -15.46 1.98
C CYS A 70 -6.89 -15.89 2.95
N GLY A 71 -5.63 -15.83 2.53
CA GLY A 71 -4.50 -16.17 3.39
C GLY A 71 -3.17 -15.93 2.69
N ILE A 72 -2.13 -15.74 3.49
CA ILE A 72 -0.74 -15.70 3.04
C ILE A 72 0.00 -16.72 3.89
N HIS A 73 0.59 -17.73 3.25
CA HIS A 73 1.52 -18.64 3.90
C HIS A 73 2.94 -18.15 3.64
N VAL A 74 3.69 -17.90 4.70
CA VAL A 74 5.08 -17.45 4.62
C VAL A 74 5.97 -18.51 5.23
N GLU A 75 6.99 -18.91 4.49
CA GLU A 75 8.00 -19.89 4.91
C GLU A 75 9.41 -19.33 4.65
N ALA A 76 10.35 -19.62 5.54
CA ALA A 76 11.76 -19.32 5.32
C ALA A 76 12.33 -20.30 4.28
N VAL A 77 13.15 -19.79 3.37
CA VAL A 77 13.89 -20.63 2.42
C VAL A 77 15.27 -20.87 3.02
N ASP A 78 15.35 -21.84 3.94
CA ASP A 78 16.53 -22.05 4.79
C ASP A 78 17.83 -22.21 4.01
N SER A 79 17.79 -22.85 2.84
CA SER A 79 18.96 -23.01 1.96
C SER A 79 19.53 -21.68 1.42
N LEU A 80 18.77 -20.59 1.49
CA LEU A 80 19.16 -19.26 1.05
C LEU A 80 19.35 -18.28 2.22
N CYS A 81 18.95 -18.67 3.43
CA CYS A 81 19.17 -17.90 4.64
C CYS A 81 20.60 -18.07 5.14
N ASP A 82 21.16 -17.01 5.70
CA ASP A 82 22.43 -17.02 6.43
C ASP A 82 22.31 -16.05 7.62
N SER A 83 22.07 -16.60 8.80
CA SER A 83 21.95 -15.82 10.03
C SER A 83 23.26 -15.17 10.46
N GLY A 84 24.42 -15.70 10.03
CA GLY A 84 25.74 -15.14 10.34
C GLY A 84 25.95 -13.75 9.71
N VAL A 85 25.25 -13.47 8.61
CA VAL A 85 25.30 -12.17 7.91
C VAL A 85 23.93 -11.46 7.87
N ASN A 86 22.98 -11.86 8.71
CA ASN A 86 21.62 -11.32 8.76
C ASN A 86 20.88 -11.35 7.41
N ARG A 87 21.15 -12.37 6.57
CA ARG A 87 20.45 -12.57 5.30
C ARG A 87 19.32 -13.56 5.50
N PHE A 88 18.09 -13.12 5.27
CA PHE A 88 16.90 -13.96 5.37
C PHE A 88 16.11 -13.89 4.07
N VAL A 89 15.72 -15.04 3.54
CA VAL A 89 14.89 -15.16 2.34
C VAL A 89 13.59 -15.84 2.72
N LEU A 90 12.48 -15.17 2.42
CA LEU A 90 11.13 -15.63 2.74
C LEU A 90 10.36 -15.83 1.44
N LYS A 91 9.66 -16.97 1.32
CA LYS A 91 8.68 -17.21 0.27
C LYS A 91 7.30 -16.95 0.83
N ALA A 92 6.55 -16.09 0.16
CA ALA A 92 5.16 -15.80 0.49
C ALA A 92 4.23 -16.36 -0.60
N THR A 93 3.34 -17.27 -0.24
CA THR A 93 2.29 -17.81 -1.11
C THR A 93 0.96 -17.16 -0.75
N VAL A 94 0.35 -16.47 -1.70
CA VAL A 94 -0.94 -15.80 -1.53
C VAL A 94 -2.06 -16.70 -2.03
N PHE A 95 -3.07 -16.97 -1.18
CA PHE A 95 -4.24 -17.77 -1.54
C PHE A 95 -5.44 -16.87 -1.78
N PRO A 96 -5.86 -16.65 -3.05
CA PRO A 96 -7.11 -15.98 -3.33
C PRO A 96 -8.31 -16.90 -3.07
N SER A 97 -9.49 -16.34 -2.79
CA SER A 97 -10.73 -17.10 -2.76
C SER A 97 -10.96 -17.74 -4.12
N LYS A 98 -11.48 -18.97 -4.14
CA LYS A 98 -12.01 -19.55 -5.38
C LYS A 98 -13.08 -18.59 -5.90
N GLY A 99 -12.94 -18.20 -7.16
CA GLY A 99 -13.89 -17.35 -7.86
C GLY A 99 -15.17 -18.10 -8.19
#